data_AF-A0A2T7NN93-F1
#
_entry.id   AF-A0A2T7NN93-F1
#
_cell.length_a   1.000
_cell.length_b   1.000
_cell.length_c   1.000
_cell.angle_alpha   90.00
_cell.angle_beta   90.00
_cell.angle_gamma   90.00
#
_symmetry.space_group_name_H-M   'P 1'
#
loop_
_entity.id
_entity.type
_entity.pdbx_description
1 polymer ?
#
loop_
_entity_poly.entity_id
_entity_poly.type
_entity_poly.pdbx_seq_one_letter_code
_entity_poly.pdbx_strand_id
1 'polypeptide(L)'
;MTFRVVHEGQLTRSFEVRTGVRQGCLLSPLLFLIAIDWVMKQATSERRNGIQWTLWSQLDDLDFADDLTLLSHSHRQMQDKSSEIQSASAQVGLHIHQGKTKLLKVNTDCEEPIRMDGEPLEEVDAFTYLGSVVDKQGGTDADVKMRISKARGAFIQLRRVWNSGSIGYKTKICLFNSKVKSVLLYGAETWRTTKGTMKKIQTFVNQCLRRILRIHWPEKIRNTDLWQRTKQQPMEEEILRR
;
A
#
# COMPACT_ATOMS: atom_id res chain seq x y z
N MET A 1 12.36 -31.75 5.06
CA MET A 1 13.27 -31.52 3.90
C MET A 1 14.59 -30.96 4.43
N THR A 2 15.74 -31.45 3.98
CA THR A 2 17.07 -30.99 4.46
C THR A 2 17.61 -29.88 3.59
N PHE A 3 18.07 -28.79 4.21
CA PHE A 3 18.58 -27.60 3.53
C PHE A 3 20.04 -27.33 3.91
N ARG A 4 20.73 -26.60 3.02
CA ARG A 4 22.03 -25.96 3.26
C ARG A 4 21.91 -24.51 2.80
N VAL A 5 22.55 -23.60 3.50
CA VAL A 5 22.53 -22.16 3.17
C VAL A 5 23.94 -21.73 2.78
N VAL A 6 24.06 -20.82 1.84
CA VAL A 6 25.34 -20.18 1.52
C VAL A 6 25.50 -18.96 2.43
N HIS A 7 26.54 -18.96 3.24
CA HIS A 7 26.91 -17.84 4.10
C HIS A 7 28.38 -17.51 3.81
N GLU A 8 28.67 -16.26 3.45
CA GLU A 8 30.02 -15.79 3.09
C GLU A 8 30.72 -16.66 2.01
N GLY A 9 29.93 -17.16 1.05
CA GLY A 9 30.44 -18.00 -0.04
C GLY A 9 30.70 -19.46 0.34
N GLN A 10 30.47 -19.86 1.58
CA GLN A 10 30.58 -21.26 2.03
C GLN A 10 29.22 -21.88 2.34
N LEU A 11 29.09 -23.19 2.09
CA LEU A 11 27.90 -23.96 2.43
C LEU A 11 27.91 -24.31 3.91
N THR A 12 26.82 -24.02 4.61
CA THR A 12 26.62 -24.45 6.00
C THR A 12 26.35 -25.96 6.09
N ARG A 13 26.45 -26.49 7.31
CA ARG A 13 26.01 -27.87 7.62
C ARG A 13 24.53 -28.04 7.27
N SER A 14 24.17 -29.24 6.82
CA SER A 14 22.77 -29.55 6.54
C SER A 14 21.93 -29.51 7.82
N PHE A 15 20.75 -28.91 7.74
CA PHE A 15 19.76 -28.95 8.80
C PHE A 15 18.39 -29.30 8.23
N GLU A 16 17.54 -29.88 9.07
CA GLU A 16 16.17 -30.22 8.71
C GLU A 16 15.26 -29.01 8.93
N VAL A 17 14.48 -28.65 7.91
CA VAL A 17 13.38 -27.70 8.05
C VAL A 17 12.10 -28.49 8.29
N ARG A 18 11.50 -28.26 9.45
CA ARG A 18 10.25 -28.90 9.91
C ARG A 18 9.03 -27.99 9.84
N THR A 19 9.25 -26.67 9.80
CA THR A 19 8.20 -25.66 9.81
C THR A 19 8.39 -24.66 8.67
N GLY A 20 7.28 -24.02 8.28
CA GLY A 20 7.27 -23.00 7.25
C GLY A 20 7.20 -23.55 5.83
N VAL A 21 6.83 -22.65 4.91
CA VAL A 21 6.76 -22.91 3.47
C VAL A 21 7.98 -22.33 2.77
N ARG A 22 8.39 -22.89 1.62
CA ARG A 22 9.61 -22.46 0.93
C ARG A 22 9.37 -21.17 0.15
N GLN A 23 10.10 -20.10 0.50
CA GLN A 23 10.09 -18.87 -0.29
C GLN A 23 10.55 -19.10 -1.73
N GLY A 24 9.82 -18.54 -2.70
CA GLY A 24 10.04 -18.74 -4.13
C GLY A 24 9.44 -20.02 -4.71
N CYS A 25 8.83 -20.90 -3.90
CA CYS A 25 8.06 -22.03 -4.39
C CYS A 25 6.66 -21.59 -4.83
N LEU A 26 6.20 -22.05 -6.01
CA LEU A 26 4.89 -21.69 -6.58
C LEU A 26 3.71 -22.09 -5.69
N LEU A 27 3.83 -23.20 -4.94
CA LEU A 27 2.75 -23.71 -4.09
C LEU A 27 2.72 -23.06 -2.70
N SER A 28 3.84 -22.47 -2.27
CA SER A 28 3.97 -21.91 -0.91
C SER A 28 3.00 -20.77 -0.60
N PRO A 29 2.74 -19.81 -1.50
CA PRO A 29 1.71 -18.79 -1.27
C PRO A 29 0.31 -19.39 -1.05
N LEU A 30 -0.08 -20.40 -1.84
CA LEU A 30 -1.38 -21.05 -1.69
C LEU A 30 -1.52 -21.76 -0.34
N LEU A 31 -0.51 -22.53 0.06
CA LEU A 31 -0.51 -23.24 1.35
C LEU A 31 -0.58 -22.26 2.52
N PHE A 32 0.14 -21.14 2.43
CA PHE A 32 0.06 -20.09 3.42
C PHE A 32 -1.33 -19.45 3.49
N LEU A 33 -1.93 -19.13 2.34
CA LEU A 33 -3.28 -18.58 2.26
C LEU A 33 -4.34 -19.53 2.84
N ILE A 34 -4.20 -20.85 2.68
CA ILE A 34 -5.11 -21.83 3.30
C ILE A 34 -5.04 -21.75 4.83
N ALA A 35 -3.84 -21.61 5.41
CA ALA A 35 -3.69 -21.46 6.84
C ALA A 35 -4.29 -20.14 7.35
N ILE A 36 -4.05 -19.03 6.64
CA ILE A 36 -4.61 -17.72 6.98
C ILE A 36 -6.14 -17.71 6.85
N ASP A 37 -6.71 -18.26 5.79
CA ASP A 37 -8.16 -18.37 5.61
C ASP A 37 -8.82 -19.15 6.76
N TRP A 38 -8.20 -20.22 7.23
CA TRP A 38 -8.67 -20.94 8.41
C TRP A 38 -8.60 -20.08 9.68
N VAL A 39 -7.48 -19.38 9.92
CA VAL A 39 -7.33 -18.48 11.08
C VAL A 39 -8.38 -17.37 11.06
N MET A 40 -8.58 -16.75 9.90
CA MET A 40 -9.53 -15.66 9.72
C MET A 40 -10.96 -16.13 9.92
N LYS A 41 -11.34 -17.30 9.40
CA LYS A 41 -12.62 -17.92 9.71
C LYS A 41 -12.82 -18.12 11.21
N GLN A 42 -11.81 -18.54 11.97
CA GLN A 42 -11.96 -18.66 13.43
C GLN A 42 -12.16 -17.30 14.12
N ALA A 43 -11.52 -16.25 13.62
CA ALA A 43 -11.55 -14.91 14.23
C ALA A 43 -12.72 -14.02 13.79
N THR A 44 -13.35 -14.31 12.64
CA THR A 44 -14.42 -13.47 12.07
C THR A 44 -15.73 -14.21 11.83
N SER A 45 -15.75 -15.55 11.83
CA SER A 45 -17.00 -16.28 11.61
C SER A 45 -17.97 -16.14 12.80
N GLU A 46 -19.26 -16.19 12.49
CA GLU A 46 -20.39 -16.20 13.43
C GLU A 46 -20.83 -14.88 14.08
N ARG A 47 -20.11 -13.77 13.88
CA ARG A 47 -20.48 -12.48 14.52
C ARG A 47 -20.58 -11.34 13.53
N ARG A 48 -21.68 -10.58 13.61
CA ARG A 48 -21.89 -9.32 12.89
C ARG A 48 -21.13 -8.16 13.55
N ASN A 49 -19.80 -8.27 13.62
CA ASN A 49 -18.93 -7.38 14.37
C ASN A 49 -18.01 -6.50 13.49
N GLY A 50 -18.14 -6.58 12.17
CA GLY A 50 -17.48 -5.70 11.20
C GLY A 50 -18.12 -4.33 11.03
N ILE A 51 -17.51 -3.51 10.18
CA ILE A 51 -18.03 -2.19 9.81
C ILE A 51 -19.18 -2.35 8.82
N GLN A 52 -20.23 -1.53 8.90
CA GLN A 52 -21.37 -1.61 7.99
C GLN A 52 -20.91 -1.15 6.62
N TRP A 53 -20.99 -2.02 5.62
CA TRP A 53 -20.51 -1.74 4.27
C TRP A 53 -21.65 -1.38 3.32
N THR A 54 -22.70 -2.20 3.31
CA THR A 54 -23.95 -1.94 2.57
C THR A 54 -25.15 -2.06 3.51
N LEU A 55 -26.38 -1.90 3.03
CA LEU A 55 -27.57 -2.18 3.86
C LEU A 55 -27.63 -3.63 4.38
N TRP A 56 -26.95 -4.57 3.72
CA TRP A 56 -27.10 -6.01 3.97
C TRP A 56 -25.79 -6.71 4.33
N SER A 57 -24.66 -6.01 4.28
CA SER A 57 -23.33 -6.59 4.50
C SER A 57 -22.47 -5.74 5.43
N GLN A 58 -21.59 -6.42 6.15
CA GLN A 58 -20.51 -5.83 6.91
C GLN A 58 -19.16 -6.18 6.27
N LEU A 59 -18.15 -5.37 6.58
CA LEU A 59 -16.77 -5.57 6.20
C LEU A 59 -15.98 -5.83 7.50
N ASP A 60 -15.54 -7.07 7.66
CA ASP A 60 -14.90 -7.56 8.89
C ASP A 60 -13.38 -7.41 8.88
N ASP A 61 -12.78 -7.49 7.69
CA ASP A 61 -11.35 -7.54 7.50
C ASP A 61 -10.92 -7.08 6.10
N LEU A 62 -9.61 -6.83 5.96
CA LEU A 62 -8.90 -6.65 4.70
C LEU A 62 -7.60 -7.44 4.79
N ASP A 63 -7.44 -8.44 3.93
CA ASP A 63 -6.35 -9.41 4.04
C ASP A 63 -5.46 -9.43 2.80
N PHE A 64 -4.15 -9.32 3.00
CA PHE A 64 -3.16 -9.54 1.94
C PHE A 64 -1.92 -10.25 2.49
N ALA A 65 -1.81 -11.55 2.18
CA ALA A 65 -0.75 -12.40 2.71
C ALA A 65 -0.68 -12.31 4.26
N ASP A 66 0.42 -11.81 4.82
CA ASP A 66 0.61 -11.62 6.27
C ASP A 66 0.15 -10.25 6.78
N ASP A 67 -0.17 -9.31 5.89
CA ASP A 67 -0.74 -8.01 6.24
C ASP A 67 -2.27 -8.14 6.39
N LEU A 68 -2.73 -8.35 7.62
CA LEU A 68 -4.15 -8.46 7.97
C LEU A 68 -4.64 -7.17 8.65
N THR A 69 -5.84 -6.71 8.29
CA THR A 69 -6.49 -5.56 8.94
C THR A 69 -7.87 -5.96 9.42
N LEU A 70 -8.10 -5.93 10.73
CA LEU A 70 -9.40 -6.21 11.34
C LEU A 70 -10.18 -4.92 11.53
N LEU A 71 -11.48 -4.96 11.22
CA LEU A 71 -12.38 -3.82 11.30
C LEU A 71 -13.52 -4.11 12.27
N SER A 72 -13.78 -3.20 13.20
CA SER A 72 -14.87 -3.33 14.18
C SER A 72 -15.46 -1.97 14.53
N HIS A 73 -16.75 -1.94 14.88
CA HIS A 73 -17.46 -0.72 15.28
C HIS A 73 -17.37 -0.40 16.77
N SER A 74 -17.01 -1.37 17.61
CA SER A 74 -16.90 -1.18 19.05
C SER A 74 -15.56 -1.67 19.57
N HIS A 75 -15.08 -1.02 20.64
CA HIS A 75 -13.85 -1.40 21.34
C HIS A 75 -13.88 -2.87 21.78
N ARG A 76 -14.99 -3.30 22.40
CA ARG A 76 -15.19 -4.70 22.82
C ARG A 76 -15.03 -5.68 21.65
N GLN A 77 -15.67 -5.42 20.51
CA GLN A 77 -15.55 -6.28 19.33
C GLN A 77 -14.12 -6.30 18.79
N MET A 78 -13.41 -5.17 18.82
CA MET A 78 -12.00 -5.11 18.41
C MET A 78 -11.11 -5.94 19.35
N GLN A 79 -11.35 -5.89 20.66
CA GLN A 79 -10.62 -6.68 21.66
C GLN A 79 -10.89 -8.17 21.50
N ASP A 80 -12.16 -8.56 21.30
CA ASP A 80 -12.56 -9.94 21.04
C ASP A 80 -11.86 -10.47 19.78
N LYS A 81 -11.96 -9.77 18.64
CA LYS A 81 -11.29 -10.16 17.39
C LYS A 81 -9.77 -10.29 17.55
N SER A 82 -9.14 -9.34 18.25
CA SER A 82 -7.68 -9.36 18.51
C SER A 82 -7.25 -10.58 19.34
N SER A 83 -8.10 -11.03 20.26
CA SER A 83 -7.82 -12.19 21.11
C SER A 83 -8.07 -13.50 20.35
N GLU A 84 -9.12 -13.54 19.53
CA GLU A 84 -9.47 -14.70 18.70
C GLU A 84 -8.43 -14.94 17.60
N ILE A 85 -7.98 -13.90 16.89
CA ILE A 85 -6.95 -14.03 15.86
C ILE A 85 -5.61 -14.50 16.45
N GLN A 86 -5.27 -14.05 17.65
CA GLN A 86 -4.08 -14.48 18.37
C GLN A 86 -4.15 -15.96 18.73
N SER A 87 -5.26 -16.39 19.34
CA SER A 87 -5.50 -17.80 19.69
C SER A 87 -5.50 -18.71 18.47
N ALA A 88 -6.21 -18.32 17.41
CA ALA A 88 -6.29 -19.09 16.16
C ALA A 88 -4.93 -19.17 15.44
N SER A 89 -4.17 -18.06 15.41
CA SER A 89 -2.81 -18.05 14.83
C SER A 89 -1.89 -19.02 15.56
N ALA A 90 -1.93 -19.03 16.89
CA ALA A 90 -1.10 -19.93 17.69
C ALA A 90 -1.40 -21.42 17.41
N GLN A 91 -2.66 -21.78 17.15
CA GLN A 91 -3.06 -23.16 16.82
C GLN A 91 -2.42 -23.68 15.52
N VAL A 92 -2.15 -22.80 14.56
CA VAL A 92 -1.45 -23.14 13.31
C VAL A 92 0.06 -22.85 13.36
N GLY A 93 0.58 -22.50 14.54
CA GLY A 93 2.00 -22.18 14.76
C GLY A 93 2.43 -20.81 14.23
N LEU A 94 1.50 -19.92 13.89
CA LEU A 94 1.77 -18.55 13.50
C LEU A 94 1.86 -17.64 14.74
N HIS A 95 2.74 -16.64 14.67
CA HIS A 95 2.99 -15.71 15.76
C HIS A 95 2.76 -14.28 15.27
N ILE A 96 1.90 -13.54 15.96
CA ILE A 96 1.61 -12.15 15.62
C ILE A 96 2.74 -11.27 16.14
N HIS A 97 3.34 -10.47 15.27
CA HIS A 97 4.39 -9.55 15.65
C HIS A 97 3.79 -8.26 16.24
N GLN A 98 3.61 -8.21 17.56
CA GLN A 98 3.00 -7.08 18.26
C GLN A 98 3.59 -5.71 17.88
N GLY A 99 4.92 -5.60 17.76
CA GLY A 99 5.56 -4.32 17.38
C GLY A 99 5.24 -3.82 15.95
N LYS A 100 4.66 -4.67 15.09
CA LYS A 100 4.19 -4.31 13.74
C LYS A 100 2.67 -4.09 13.72
N THR A 101 1.93 -4.74 14.61
CA THR A 101 0.49 -4.55 14.76
C THR A 101 0.21 -3.16 15.34
N LYS A 102 -0.66 -2.39 14.69
CA LYS A 102 -1.04 -1.03 15.10
C LYS A 102 -2.55 -0.94 15.27
N LEU A 103 -2.98 -0.09 16.19
CA LEU A 103 -4.39 0.26 16.38
C LEU A 103 -4.63 1.65 15.80
N LEU A 104 -5.59 1.77 14.87
CA LEU A 104 -6.10 3.05 14.38
C LEU A 104 -7.53 3.23 14.87
N LYS A 105 -7.77 4.26 15.67
CA LYS A 105 -9.11 4.65 16.13
C LYS A 105 -9.63 5.79 15.25
N VAL A 106 -10.88 5.68 14.80
CA VAL A 106 -11.54 6.67 13.94
C VAL A 106 -12.86 7.08 14.58
N ASN A 107 -13.09 8.38 14.73
CA ASN A 107 -14.35 8.96 15.25
C ASN A 107 -14.76 8.41 16.64
N THR A 108 -13.81 8.23 17.55
CA THR A 108 -14.09 7.76 18.91
C THR A 108 -13.17 8.45 19.93
N ASP A 109 -13.71 8.76 21.10
CA ASP A 109 -12.98 9.29 22.27
C ASP A 109 -12.65 8.16 23.28
N CYS A 110 -12.76 6.89 22.86
CA CYS A 110 -12.45 5.74 23.71
C CYS A 110 -10.94 5.63 23.94
N GLU A 111 -10.50 5.97 25.15
CA GLU A 111 -9.10 5.90 25.58
C GLU A 111 -8.66 4.49 26.02
N GLU A 112 -9.58 3.53 26.09
CA GLU A 112 -9.25 2.18 26.50
C GLU A 112 -8.30 1.52 25.47
N PRO A 113 -7.19 0.90 25.91
CA PRO A 113 -6.26 0.24 25.00
C PRO A 113 -6.84 -1.10 24.53
N ILE A 114 -6.46 -1.52 23.32
CA ILE A 114 -6.61 -2.91 22.89
C ILE A 114 -5.34 -3.64 23.29
N ARG A 115 -5.49 -4.79 23.94
CA ARG A 115 -4.36 -5.58 24.46
C ARG A 115 -4.18 -6.88 23.67
N MET A 116 -2.92 -7.28 23.51
CA MET A 116 -2.50 -8.55 22.90
C MET A 116 -1.39 -9.14 23.78
N ASP A 117 -1.54 -10.39 24.22
CA ASP A 117 -0.75 -11.00 25.32
C ASP A 117 -0.65 -10.13 26.60
N GLY A 118 -1.69 -9.36 26.91
CA GLY A 118 -1.71 -8.49 28.09
C GLY A 118 -1.04 -7.13 27.91
N GLU A 119 -0.26 -6.93 26.84
CA GLU A 119 0.38 -5.64 26.52
C GLU A 119 -0.51 -4.80 25.58
N PRO A 120 -0.55 -3.46 25.74
CA PRO A 120 -1.32 -2.59 24.87
C PRO A 120 -0.69 -2.49 23.48
N LEU A 121 -1.52 -2.55 22.43
CA LEU A 121 -1.11 -2.26 21.06
C LEU A 121 -0.77 -0.77 20.90
N GLU A 122 0.21 -0.47 20.06
CA GLU A 122 0.54 0.91 19.72
C GLU A 122 -0.61 1.56 18.94
N GLU A 123 -1.17 2.61 19.52
CA GLU A 123 -2.15 3.47 18.86
C GLU A 123 -1.45 4.48 17.95
N VAL A 124 -1.92 4.58 16.71
CA VAL A 124 -1.35 5.47 15.69
C VAL A 124 -2.43 6.33 15.06
N ASP A 125 -2.06 7.53 14.64
CA ASP A 125 -2.95 8.45 13.89
C ASP A 125 -3.00 8.14 12.40
N ALA A 126 -1.99 7.43 11.89
CA ALA A 126 -1.90 7.00 10.51
C ALA A 126 -0.94 5.81 10.39
N PHE A 127 -1.21 4.93 9.43
CA PHE A 127 -0.30 3.84 9.07
C PHE A 127 -0.26 3.62 7.56
N THR A 128 0.73 2.85 7.10
CA THR A 128 0.85 2.49 5.68
C THR A 128 0.35 1.06 5.49
N TYR A 129 -0.72 0.89 4.71
CA TYR A 129 -1.27 -0.40 4.32
C TYR A 129 -1.08 -0.61 2.82
N LEU A 130 -0.43 -1.71 2.43
CA LEU A 130 -0.12 -2.05 1.02
C LEU A 130 0.52 -0.89 0.23
N GLY A 131 1.32 -0.10 0.94
CA GLY A 131 2.04 1.06 0.42
C GLY A 131 1.25 2.37 0.41
N SER A 132 -0.05 2.36 0.71
CA SER A 132 -0.92 3.55 0.79
C SER A 132 -1.12 4.01 2.24
N VAL A 133 -1.16 5.31 2.46
CA VAL A 133 -1.38 5.87 3.80
C VAL A 133 -2.87 5.91 4.12
N VAL A 134 -3.21 5.36 5.28
CA VAL A 134 -4.54 5.45 5.90
C VAL A 134 -4.38 6.28 7.17
N ASP A 135 -5.11 7.39 7.27
CA ASP A 135 -5.11 8.28 8.42
C ASP A 135 -6.48 8.32 9.11
N LYS A 136 -6.50 8.74 10.38
CA LYS A 136 -7.74 8.85 11.17
C LYS A 136 -8.74 9.86 10.61
N GLN A 137 -8.30 10.78 9.74
CA GLN A 137 -9.19 11.76 9.10
C GLN A 137 -9.91 11.19 7.87
N GLY A 138 -9.49 10.02 7.36
CA GLY A 138 -10.07 9.39 6.17
C GLY A 138 -9.80 10.17 4.88
N GLY A 139 -8.75 11.01 4.88
CA GLY A 139 -8.40 11.88 3.76
C GLY A 139 -7.41 11.24 2.79
N THR A 140 -7.47 11.64 1.52
CA THR A 140 -6.52 11.17 0.50
C THR A 140 -5.24 12.03 0.42
N ASP A 141 -5.24 13.18 1.08
CA ASP A 141 -4.20 14.19 0.89
C ASP A 141 -2.80 13.72 1.37
N ALA A 142 -2.74 12.95 2.46
CA ALA A 142 -1.49 12.39 2.96
C ALA A 142 -0.90 11.36 1.97
N ASP A 143 -1.73 10.44 1.47
CA ASP A 143 -1.29 9.41 0.52
C ASP A 143 -0.83 10.03 -0.81
N VAL A 144 -1.60 10.98 -1.37
CA VAL A 144 -1.22 11.68 -2.61
C VAL A 144 0.10 12.43 -2.46
N LYS A 145 0.32 13.10 -1.32
CA LYS A 145 1.59 13.78 -1.03
C LYS A 145 2.75 12.78 -1.01
N MET A 146 2.56 11.63 -0.39
CA MET A 146 3.55 10.56 -0.33
C MET A 146 3.83 9.97 -1.72
N ARG A 147 2.82 9.71 -2.55
CA ARG A 147 2.99 9.26 -3.94
C ARG A 147 3.70 10.28 -4.82
N ILE A 148 3.38 11.57 -4.71
CA ILE A 148 4.12 12.62 -5.39
C ILE A 148 5.59 12.63 -4.96
N SER A 149 5.88 12.43 -3.67
CA SER A 149 7.27 12.35 -3.17
C SER A 149 8.02 11.16 -3.76
N LYS A 150 7.43 9.96 -3.74
CA LYS A 150 8.01 8.74 -4.34
C LYS A 150 8.22 8.90 -5.85
N ALA A 151 7.23 9.40 -6.57
CA ALA A 151 7.32 9.65 -8.01
C ALA A 151 8.37 10.70 -8.33
N ARG A 152 8.51 11.75 -7.52
CA ARG A 152 9.59 12.73 -7.65
C ARG A 152 10.97 12.08 -7.47
N GLY A 153 11.11 11.19 -6.50
CA GLY A 153 12.33 10.38 -6.32
C GLY A 153 12.66 9.56 -7.58
N ALA A 154 11.69 8.81 -8.10
CA ALA A 154 11.84 8.04 -9.35
C ALA A 154 12.20 8.94 -10.55
N PHE A 155 11.60 10.12 -10.64
CA PHE A 155 11.92 11.09 -11.68
C PHE A 155 13.37 11.60 -11.54
N ILE A 156 13.83 11.91 -10.33
CA ILE A 156 15.20 12.41 -10.10
C ILE A 156 16.25 11.34 -10.44
N GLN A 157 15.99 10.07 -10.14
CA GLN A 157 16.91 8.97 -10.49
C GLN A 157 17.19 8.90 -12.00
N LEU A 158 16.22 9.29 -12.82
CA LEU A 158 16.33 9.31 -14.28
C LEU A 158 16.83 10.67 -14.83
N ARG A 159 17.40 11.55 -14.00
CA ARG A 159 17.91 12.88 -14.40
C ARG A 159 18.83 12.84 -15.63
N ARG A 160 19.74 11.87 -15.70
CA ARG A 160 20.66 11.72 -16.85
C ARG A 160 19.90 11.44 -18.15
N VAL A 161 18.85 10.63 -18.09
CA VAL A 161 17.97 10.34 -19.24
C VAL A 161 17.26 11.61 -19.69
N TRP A 162 16.64 12.35 -18.76
CA TRP A 162 15.92 13.59 -19.10
C TRP A 162 16.83 14.64 -19.71
N ASN A 163 18.05 14.75 -19.20
CA ASN A 163 19.06 15.69 -19.67
C ASN A 163 19.78 15.25 -20.94
N SER A 164 19.69 13.99 -21.37
CA SER A 164 20.38 13.54 -22.58
C SER A 164 19.76 14.11 -23.85
N GLY A 165 20.58 14.62 -24.77
CA GLY A 165 20.14 15.05 -26.10
C GLY A 165 19.97 13.88 -27.08
N SER A 166 20.65 12.76 -26.83
CA SER A 166 20.62 11.58 -27.71
C SER A 166 19.33 10.76 -27.61
N ILE A 167 18.54 10.98 -26.56
CA ILE A 167 17.29 10.26 -26.33
C ILE A 167 16.14 11.14 -26.81
N GLY A 168 15.38 10.65 -27.79
CA GLY A 168 14.19 11.33 -28.29
C GLY A 168 13.12 11.51 -27.21
N TYR A 169 12.37 12.61 -27.29
CA TYR A 169 11.36 12.93 -26.27
C TYR A 169 10.26 11.86 -26.17
N LYS A 170 9.89 11.20 -27.28
CA LYS A 170 8.89 10.11 -27.29
C LYS A 170 9.32 8.96 -26.37
N THR A 171 10.57 8.54 -26.44
CA THR A 171 11.15 7.51 -25.56
C THR A 171 11.16 7.97 -24.10
N LYS A 172 11.49 9.25 -23.85
CA LYS A 172 11.45 9.80 -22.49
C LYS A 172 10.03 9.82 -21.91
N ILE A 173 9.03 10.14 -22.71
CA ILE A 173 7.61 10.08 -22.30
C ILE A 173 7.19 8.65 -21.98
N CYS A 174 7.61 7.67 -22.79
CA CYS A 174 7.37 6.25 -22.50
C CYS A 174 8.00 5.82 -21.16
N LEU A 175 9.24 6.23 -20.89
CA LEU A 175 9.91 5.98 -19.61
C LEU A 175 9.21 6.69 -18.44
N PHE A 176 8.77 7.92 -18.64
CA PHE A 176 8.00 8.66 -17.64
C PHE A 176 6.71 7.91 -17.28
N ASN A 177 5.94 7.46 -18.27
CA ASN A 177 4.69 6.73 -18.04
C ASN A 177 4.92 5.40 -17.30
N SER A 178 5.92 4.64 -17.73
CA SER A 178 6.19 3.30 -17.18
C SER A 178 6.85 3.30 -15.79
N LYS A 179 7.68 4.31 -15.46
CA LYS A 179 8.46 4.34 -14.20
C LYS A 179 8.04 5.39 -13.20
N VAL A 180 7.62 6.57 -13.66
CA VAL A 180 7.30 7.70 -12.76
C VAL A 180 5.80 7.78 -12.52
N LYS A 181 5.02 7.74 -13.61
CA LYS A 181 3.57 7.86 -13.55
C LYS A 181 2.92 6.64 -12.91
N SER A 182 3.43 5.44 -13.17
CA SER A 182 3.02 4.21 -12.49
C SER A 182 3.20 4.29 -10.96
N VAL A 183 4.33 4.84 -10.49
CA VAL A 183 4.58 5.07 -9.05
C VAL A 183 3.65 6.14 -8.48
N LEU A 184 3.38 7.19 -9.24
CA LEU A 184 2.48 8.28 -8.86
C LEU A 184 1.03 7.79 -8.69
N LEU A 185 0.55 6.96 -9.62
CA LEU A 185 -0.84 6.52 -9.69
C LEU A 185 -1.12 5.22 -8.95
N TYR A 186 -0.13 4.65 -8.27
CA TYR A 186 -0.37 3.47 -7.45
C TYR A 186 -1.32 3.83 -6.31
N GLY A 187 -2.43 3.09 -6.18
CA GLY A 187 -3.45 3.30 -5.16
C GLY A 187 -4.39 4.46 -5.48
N ALA A 188 -4.35 5.00 -6.70
CA ALA A 188 -5.23 6.10 -7.10
C ALA A 188 -6.71 5.68 -7.16
N GLU A 189 -6.99 4.38 -7.21
CA GLU A 189 -8.33 3.79 -7.19
C GLU A 189 -9.05 4.04 -5.85
N THR A 190 -8.31 4.28 -4.75
CA THR A 190 -8.89 4.57 -3.42
C THR A 190 -8.98 6.07 -3.13
N TRP A 191 -8.59 6.91 -4.09
CA TRP A 191 -8.50 8.34 -3.89
C TRP A 191 -9.85 9.04 -4.05
N ARG A 192 -10.15 9.96 -3.13
CA ARG A 192 -11.27 10.89 -3.33
C ARG A 192 -10.86 11.93 -4.39
N THR A 193 -11.61 11.96 -5.49
CA THR A 193 -11.39 12.90 -6.60
C THR A 193 -11.82 14.32 -6.23
N THR A 194 -10.96 15.05 -5.51
CA THR A 194 -11.20 16.47 -5.20
C THR A 194 -10.44 17.37 -6.17
N LYS A 195 -10.98 18.57 -6.44
CA LYS A 195 -10.30 19.59 -7.27
C LYS A 195 -8.90 19.93 -6.74
N GLY A 196 -8.74 19.99 -5.42
CA GLY A 196 -7.46 20.31 -4.77
C GLY A 196 -6.41 19.22 -5.01
N THR A 197 -6.79 17.95 -4.77
CA THR A 197 -5.91 16.79 -4.98
C THR A 197 -5.53 16.63 -6.45
N MET A 198 -6.50 16.71 -7.36
CA MET A 198 -6.25 16.62 -8.81
C MET A 198 -5.32 17.73 -9.30
N LYS A 199 -5.49 18.96 -8.80
CA LYS A 199 -4.60 20.09 -9.12
C LYS A 199 -3.16 19.82 -8.67
N LYS A 200 -2.94 19.24 -7.48
CA LYS A 200 -1.59 18.88 -6.98
C LYS A 200 -0.91 17.86 -7.91
N ILE A 201 -1.62 16.79 -8.25
CA ILE A 201 -1.12 15.72 -9.14
C ILE A 201 -0.82 16.27 -10.54
N GLN A 202 -1.77 16.99 -11.13
CA GLN A 202 -1.62 17.59 -12.46
C GLN A 202 -0.44 18.56 -12.50
N THR A 203 -0.25 19.36 -11.46
CA THR A 203 0.89 20.29 -11.36
C THR A 203 2.22 19.55 -11.40
N PHE A 204 2.35 18.47 -10.63
CA PHE A 204 3.56 17.65 -10.62
C PHE A 204 3.84 17.01 -12.00
N VAL A 205 2.84 16.40 -12.62
CA VAL A 205 2.97 15.80 -13.96
C VAL A 205 3.37 16.85 -14.98
N ASN A 206 2.71 18.00 -14.99
CA ASN A 206 3.00 19.11 -15.89
C ASN A 206 4.43 19.66 -15.72
N GLN A 207 4.95 19.71 -14.49
CA GLN A 207 6.34 20.08 -14.22
C GLN A 207 7.31 19.05 -14.82
N CYS A 208 7.03 17.75 -14.65
CA CYS A 208 7.84 16.67 -15.22
C CYS A 208 7.85 16.74 -16.76
N LEU A 209 6.68 16.89 -17.39
CA LEU A 209 6.55 16.96 -18.84
C LEU A 209 7.31 18.16 -19.43
N ARG A 210 7.19 19.35 -18.83
CA ARG A 210 7.97 20.53 -19.26
C ARG A 210 9.47 20.27 -19.19
N ARG A 211 9.94 19.63 -18.12
CA ARG A 211 11.36 19.29 -17.95
C ARG A 211 11.84 18.24 -18.96
N ILE A 212 11.02 17.25 -19.30
CA ILE A 212 11.32 16.26 -20.36
C ILE A 212 11.46 16.94 -21.72
N LEU A 213 10.59 17.90 -22.01
CA LEU A 213 10.63 18.69 -23.24
C LEU A 213 11.66 19.82 -23.23
N ARG A 214 12.39 20.02 -22.12
CA ARG A 214 13.36 21.11 -21.90
C ARG A 214 12.76 22.52 -22.07
N ILE A 215 11.48 22.65 -21.76
CA ILE A 215 10.79 23.95 -21.76
C ILE A 215 11.18 24.65 -20.45
N HIS A 216 11.97 25.72 -20.58
CA HIS A 216 12.45 26.54 -19.48
C HIS A 216 11.98 27.98 -19.68
N TRP A 217 11.84 28.71 -18.58
CA TRP A 217 11.59 30.15 -18.68
C TRP A 217 12.68 30.82 -19.54
N PRO A 218 12.37 31.76 -20.45
CA PRO A 218 11.08 32.47 -20.61
C PRO A 218 10.06 31.79 -21.55
N GLU A 219 10.33 30.59 -22.07
CA GLU A 219 9.42 29.86 -22.95
C GLU A 219 8.11 29.51 -22.22
N LYS A 220 6.97 29.90 -22.80
CA LYS A 220 5.64 29.64 -22.26
C LYS A 220 4.90 28.66 -23.17
N ILE A 221 4.28 27.65 -22.55
CA ILE A 221 3.39 26.70 -23.22
C ILE A 221 2.11 26.55 -22.41
N ARG A 222 0.95 26.58 -23.08
CA ARG A 222 -0.34 26.29 -22.45
C ARG A 222 -0.37 24.83 -22.04
N ASN A 223 -1.10 24.50 -20.97
CA ASN A 223 -1.20 23.11 -20.52
C ASN A 223 -1.83 22.21 -21.59
N THR A 224 -2.82 22.71 -22.34
CA THR A 224 -3.45 22.00 -23.47
C THR A 224 -2.44 21.57 -24.52
N ASP A 225 -1.56 22.49 -24.93
CA ASP A 225 -0.58 22.24 -25.99
C ASP A 225 0.53 21.29 -25.50
N LEU A 226 0.90 21.40 -24.22
CA LEU A 226 1.81 20.46 -23.56
C LEU A 226 1.25 19.03 -23.61
N TRP A 227 -0.03 18.86 -23.29
CA TRP A 227 -0.71 17.56 -23.30
C TRP A 227 -0.82 17.00 -24.71
N GLN A 228 -1.21 17.81 -25.70
CA GLN A 228 -1.26 17.40 -27.10
C GLN A 228 0.11 16.96 -27.62
N ARG A 229 1.17 17.75 -27.38
CA ARG A 229 2.54 17.44 -27.81
C ARG A 229 3.09 16.15 -27.19
N THR A 230 2.71 15.85 -25.95
CA THR A 230 3.14 14.66 -25.21
C THR A 230 2.17 13.48 -25.33
N LYS A 231 1.06 13.65 -26.07
CA LYS A 231 -0.05 12.68 -26.15
C LYS A 231 -0.51 12.22 -24.77
N GLN A 232 -0.60 13.15 -23.82
CA GLN A 232 -1.08 12.90 -22.47
C GLN A 232 -2.50 13.46 -22.31
N GLN A 233 -3.26 12.90 -21.37
CA GLN A 233 -4.56 13.41 -20.97
C GLN A 233 -4.46 14.12 -19.61
N PRO A 234 -5.49 14.91 -19.22
CA PRO A 234 -5.63 15.36 -17.84
C PRO A 234 -5.64 14.18 -16.86
N MET A 235 -5.01 14.34 -15.70
CA MET A 235 -4.89 13.28 -14.69
C MET A 235 -6.24 12.86 -14.12
N GLU A 236 -7.20 13.78 -14.08
CA GLU A 236 -8.57 13.50 -13.65
C GLU A 236 -9.22 12.44 -14.55
N GLU A 237 -9.10 12.57 -15.88
CA GLU A 237 -9.64 11.59 -16.83
C GLU A 237 -8.94 10.23 -16.72
N GLU A 238 -7.65 10.22 -16.43
CA GLU A 238 -6.86 8.99 -16.35
C GLU A 238 -7.11 8.22 -15.04
N ILE A 239 -7.33 8.94 -13.94
CA ILE A 239 -7.68 8.33 -12.65
C ILE A 239 -9.11 7.79 -12.70
N LEU A 240 -10.06 8.51 -13.31
CA LEU A 240 -11.45 8.06 -13.43
C LEU A 240 -11.64 6.82 -14.33
N ARG A 241 -10.64 6.46 -15.15
CA ARG A 241 -10.68 5.27 -16.00
C ARG A 241 -10.11 4.00 -15.36
N ARG A 242 -9.49 4.12 -14.18
CA ARG A 242 -8.95 2.99 -13.42
C ARG A 242 -10.04 2.38 -12.56
#